data_AF-A0A850SXG0-F1
#
_entry.id   AF-A0A850SXG0-F1
#
_cell.length_a   1.000
_cell.length_b   1.000
_cell.length_c   1.000
_cell.angle_alpha   90.00
_cell.angle_beta   90.00
_cell.angle_gamma   90.00
#
_symmetry.space_group_name_H-M   'P 1'
#
loop_
_entity.id
_entity.type
_entity.pdbx_description
1 polymer ?
#
loop_
_entity_poly.entity_id
_entity_poly.type
_entity_poly.pdbx_seq_one_letter_code
_entity_poly.pdbx_strand_id
1 'polypeptide(L)'
;SGKPSAAVRTLGGTGDVHDWSISRRVVESCGRPVFLAGGLNPLNVVEAIRAARPFGVDICSGLRDTERGYALNAEKLAAFAAALRQAGAGA
;
A
#
# COMPACT_ATOMS: atom_id res chain seq x y z
N SER A 1 8.18 5.92 -3.79
CA SER A 1 7.68 7.19 -4.33
C SER A 1 8.47 8.36 -3.73
N GLY A 2 8.30 9.57 -4.27
CA GLY A 2 9.03 10.77 -3.84
C GLY A 2 10.13 11.21 -4.83
N LYS A 3 10.55 12.47 -4.68
CA LYS A 3 11.63 13.11 -5.45
C LYS A 3 12.61 13.79 -4.48
N PRO A 4 13.51 13.02 -3.83
CA PRO A 4 14.42 13.56 -2.83
C PRO A 4 15.48 14.51 -3.43
N SER A 5 15.77 14.37 -4.73
CA SER A 5 16.73 15.19 -5.48
C SER A 5 16.10 16.41 -6.18
N ALA A 6 14.79 16.59 -6.11
CA ALA A 6 14.13 17.76 -6.70
C ALA A 6 14.35 19.03 -5.86
N ALA A 7 14.26 20.20 -6.52
CA ALA A 7 14.37 21.51 -5.87
C ALA A 7 13.38 21.68 -4.70
N VAL A 8 12.19 21.11 -4.84
CA VAL A 8 11.26 20.88 -3.73
C VAL A 8 11.22 19.37 -3.46
N ARG A 9 11.70 18.97 -2.28
CA ARG A 9 11.81 17.56 -1.91
C ARG A 9 10.42 16.99 -1.63
N THR A 10 10.07 15.91 -2.31
CA THR A 10 8.93 15.08 -1.94
C THR A 10 9.45 13.82 -1.29
N LEU A 11 9.21 13.65 0.01
CA LEU A 11 9.57 12.44 0.73
C LEU A 11 8.40 11.44 0.68
N GLY A 12 8.60 10.21 1.19
CA GLY A 12 7.58 9.16 1.18
C GLY A 12 6.24 9.58 1.81
N GLY A 13 5.21 8.74 1.66
CA GLY A 13 3.85 9.07 2.11
C GLY A 13 3.01 9.84 1.08
N THR A 14 3.47 9.91 -0.18
CA THR A 14 2.76 10.57 -1.29
C THR A 14 1.44 9.92 -1.67
N GLY A 15 1.26 8.63 -1.34
CA GLY A 15 0.12 7.85 -1.82
C GLY A 15 0.28 7.29 -3.23
N ASP A 16 1.43 7.49 -3.88
CA ASP A 16 1.67 6.92 -5.20
C ASP A 16 1.96 5.43 -5.13
N VAL A 17 1.41 4.69 -6.09
CA VAL A 17 1.70 3.27 -6.31
C VAL A 17 2.97 3.15 -7.17
N HIS A 18 3.79 2.15 -6.90
CA HIS A 18 4.93 1.77 -7.73
C HIS A 18 4.70 0.40 -8.38
N ASP A 19 5.58 0.02 -9.31
CA ASP A 19 5.54 -1.30 -9.94
C ASP A 19 5.81 -2.41 -8.92
N TRP A 20 4.76 -3.17 -8.59
CA TRP A 20 4.82 -4.26 -7.62
C TRP A 20 5.66 -5.46 -8.08
N SER A 21 6.01 -5.58 -9.36
CA SER A 21 6.95 -6.61 -9.84
C SER A 21 8.35 -6.43 -9.24
N ILE A 22 8.72 -5.20 -8.90
CA ILE A 22 9.96 -4.89 -8.18
C ILE A 22 9.86 -5.42 -6.75
N SER A 23 8.75 -5.14 -6.06
CA SER A 23 8.50 -5.65 -4.71
C SER A 23 8.44 -7.18 -4.67
N ARG A 24 7.87 -7.80 -5.71
CA ARG A 24 7.84 -9.26 -5.86
C ARG A 24 9.24 -9.86 -5.81
N ARG A 25 10.19 -9.29 -6.57
CA ARG A 25 11.60 -9.73 -6.57
C ARG A 25 12.24 -9.60 -5.19
N VAL A 26 11.94 -8.52 -4.46
CA VAL A 26 12.43 -8.32 -3.08
C VAL A 26 11.86 -9.37 -2.13
N VAL A 27 10.56 -9.67 -2.22
CA VAL A 27 9.91 -10.72 -1.42
C VAL A 27 10.57 -12.08 -1.68
N GLU A 28 10.84 -12.41 -2.94
CA GLU A 28 11.48 -13.67 -3.33
C GLU A 28 12.93 -13.77 -2.86
N SER A 29 13.68 -12.65 -2.85
CA SER A 29 15.11 -12.66 -2.54
C SER A 29 15.46 -12.44 -1.07
N CYS A 30 14.60 -11.82 -0.25
CA CYS A 30 15.02 -11.35 1.07
C CYS A 30 15.08 -12.44 2.16
N GLY A 31 14.44 -13.60 1.92
CA GLY A 31 14.41 -14.71 2.88
C GLY A 31 13.73 -14.41 4.22
N ARG A 32 13.00 -13.30 4.34
CA ARG A 32 12.33 -12.83 5.56
C ARG A 32 10.90 -12.34 5.26
N PRO A 33 10.01 -12.25 6.25
CA PRO A 33 8.72 -11.60 6.08
C PRO A 33 8.85 -10.15 5.61
N VAL A 34 8.17 -9.79 4.51
CA VAL A 34 8.19 -8.43 3.94
C VAL A 34 6.80 -7.79 4.07
N PHE A 35 6.78 -6.55 4.54
CA PHE A 35 5.59 -5.71 4.53
C PHE A 35 5.61 -4.80 3.31
N LEU A 36 4.56 -4.83 2.50
CA LEU A 36 4.40 -3.92 1.37
C LEU A 36 3.72 -2.62 1.82
N ALA A 37 4.36 -1.49 1.52
CA ALA A 37 3.83 -0.16 1.78
C ALA A 37 3.84 0.69 0.50
N GLY A 38 3.18 1.83 0.54
CA GLY A 38 3.20 2.84 -0.53
C GLY A 38 1.95 2.78 -1.43
N GLY A 39 1.11 3.81 -1.31
CA GLY A 39 -0.04 4.02 -2.19
C GLY A 39 -1.17 2.98 -2.12
N LEU A 40 -1.14 2.10 -1.11
CA LEU A 40 -2.19 1.10 -0.91
C LEU A 40 -3.49 1.75 -0.43
N ASN A 41 -4.60 1.31 -1.02
CA ASN A 41 -5.95 1.78 -0.77
C ASN A 41 -6.98 0.65 -1.02
N PRO A 42 -8.27 0.83 -0.72
CA PRO A 42 -9.26 -0.24 -0.84
C PRO A 42 -9.42 -0.81 -2.24
N LEU A 43 -9.11 -0.02 -3.28
CA LEU A 43 -9.31 -0.40 -4.68
C LEU A 43 -8.15 -1.25 -5.23
N ASN A 44 -6.95 -1.10 -4.67
CA ASN A 44 -5.73 -1.69 -5.26
C ASN A 44 -5.05 -2.74 -4.37
N VAL A 45 -5.41 -2.84 -3.08
CA VAL A 45 -4.70 -3.71 -2.13
C VAL A 45 -4.75 -5.20 -2.51
N VAL A 46 -5.87 -5.67 -3.08
CA VAL A 46 -6.02 -7.07 -3.48
C VAL A 46 -5.06 -7.42 -4.61
N GLU A 47 -4.97 -6.55 -5.62
CA GLU A 47 -4.03 -6.70 -6.73
C GLU A 47 -2.58 -6.61 -6.25
N ALA A 48 -2.29 -5.67 -5.33
CA ALA A 48 -0.97 -5.52 -4.73
C ALA A 48 -0.50 -6.79 -4.02
N ILE A 49 -1.39 -7.38 -3.21
CA ILE A 49 -1.12 -8.64 -2.50
C ILE A 49 -0.89 -9.77 -3.50
N ARG A 50 -1.72 -9.89 -4.54
CA ARG A 50 -1.55 -10.94 -5.56
C ARG A 50 -0.24 -10.79 -6.32
N ALA A 51 0.12 -9.57 -6.71
CA ALA A 51 1.32 -9.29 -7.50
C ALA A 51 2.61 -9.45 -6.69
N ALA A 52 2.69 -8.86 -5.50
CA ALA A 52 3.91 -8.89 -4.69
C ALA A 52 4.00 -10.13 -3.77
N ARG A 53 2.87 -10.73 -3.38
CA ARG A 53 2.73 -11.73 -2.31
C ARG A 53 3.52 -11.39 -1.04
N PRO A 54 3.33 -10.19 -0.45
CA PRO A 54 4.03 -9.83 0.77
C PRO A 54 3.50 -10.66 1.96
N PHE A 55 4.24 -10.65 3.07
CA PHE A 55 3.75 -11.21 4.33
C PHE A 55 2.62 -10.36 4.92
N GLY A 56 2.71 -9.03 4.76
CA GLY A 56 1.71 -8.09 5.24
C GLY A 56 1.71 -6.80 4.43
N VAL A 57 0.77 -5.92 4.74
CA VAL A 57 0.66 -4.58 4.14
C VAL A 57 0.69 -3.50 5.21
N ASP A 58 1.31 -2.36 4.89
CA ASP A 58 1.31 -1.16 5.71
C ASP A 58 0.65 0.00 4.96
N ILE A 59 -0.14 0.80 5.66
CA ILE A 59 -1.06 1.78 5.09
C ILE A 59 -1.08 3.09 5.87
N CYS A 60 -1.22 4.18 5.14
CA CYS A 60 -1.37 5.51 5.73
C CYS A 60 -2.30 6.40 4.89
N SER A 61 -1.77 7.07 3.85
CA SER A 61 -2.51 8.08 3.09
C SER A 61 -3.75 7.54 2.38
N GLY A 62 -3.72 6.31 1.88
CA GLY A 62 -4.84 5.70 1.14
C GLY A 62 -6.12 5.51 1.95
N LEU A 63 -6.06 5.59 3.30
CA LEU A 63 -7.23 5.52 4.18
C LEU A 63 -7.59 6.86 4.83
N ARG A 64 -6.87 7.94 4.51
CA ARG A 64 -7.10 9.25 5.11
C ARG A 64 -8.00 10.12 4.24
N ASP A 65 -8.64 11.09 4.87
CA ASP A 65 -9.35 12.16 4.19
C ASP A 65 -8.36 13.28 3.85
N THR A 66 -7.88 13.30 2.60
CA THR A 66 -6.91 14.29 2.12
C THR A 66 -7.49 15.68 1.95
N GLU A 67 -8.81 15.83 1.97
CA GLU A 67 -9.51 17.10 1.79
C GLU A 67 -10.01 17.69 3.13
N ARG A 68 -10.22 16.84 4.14
CA ARG A 68 -10.71 17.24 5.47
C ARG A 68 -9.73 16.89 6.59
N GLY A 69 -8.55 17.51 6.57
CA GLY A 69 -7.63 17.50 7.72
C GLY A 69 -6.92 16.17 7.99
N TYR A 70 -6.87 15.26 7.00
CA TYR A 70 -6.01 14.06 7.03
C TYR A 70 -6.36 13.02 8.11
N ALA A 71 -7.57 13.11 8.67
CA ALA A 71 -8.11 12.14 9.61
C ALA A 71 -8.29 10.76 8.93
N LEU A 72 -8.24 9.70 9.73
CA LEU A 72 -8.57 8.36 9.26
C LEU A 72 -10.06 8.32 8.86
N ASN A 73 -10.34 7.86 7.64
CA ASN A 73 -11.70 7.75 7.14
C ASN A 73 -12.24 6.34 7.42
N ALA A 74 -13.32 6.26 8.21
CA ALA A 74 -13.91 5.00 8.65
C ALA A 74 -14.47 4.16 7.49
N GLU A 75 -15.04 4.79 6.46
CA GLU A 75 -15.59 4.10 5.30
C GLU A 75 -14.47 3.48 4.45
N LYS A 76 -13.39 4.22 4.21
CA LYS A 76 -12.18 3.69 3.54
C LYS A 76 -11.58 2.53 4.32
N LEU A 77 -11.52 2.64 5.65
CA LEU A 77 -11.03 1.55 6.50
C LEU A 77 -11.91 0.30 6.42
N ALA A 78 -13.23 0.46 6.48
CA ALA A 78 -14.17 -0.65 6.34
C ALA A 78 -14.04 -1.33 4.97
N ALA A 79 -13.97 -0.54 3.90
CA ALA A 79 -13.77 -1.04 2.54
C ALA A 79 -12.43 -1.78 2.39
N PHE A 80 -11.34 -1.24 2.96
CA PHE A 80 -10.02 -1.89 2.94
C PHE A 80 -10.05 -3.25 3.65
N ALA A 81 -10.64 -3.30 4.85
CA ALA A 81 -10.77 -4.55 5.60
C ALA A 81 -11.65 -5.58 4.87
N ALA A 82 -12.71 -5.14 4.19
CA ALA A 82 -13.53 -6.02 3.35
C ALA A 82 -12.73 -6.58 2.17
N ALA A 83 -11.95 -5.76 1.48
CA ALA A 83 -11.09 -6.17 0.37
C ALA A 83 -10.04 -7.21 0.82
N LEU A 84 -9.40 -7.00 1.99
CA LEU A 84 -8.45 -7.96 2.57
C LEU A 84 -9.08 -9.31 2.88
N ARG A 85 -10.30 -9.33 3.44
CA ARG A 85 -11.02 -10.58 3.73
C ARG A 85 -11.31 -11.39 2.46
N GLN A 86 -11.65 -10.71 1.36
CA GLN A 86 -11.85 -11.39 0.07
C GLN A 86 -10.55 -11.95 -0.50
N ALA A 87 -9.42 -11.26 -0.31
CA ALA A 87 -8.12 -11.74 -0.76
C ALA A 87 -7.63 -12.98 0.03
N GLY A 88 -7.88 -13.02 1.35
CA GLY A 88 -7.49 -14.13 2.22
C GLY A 88 -8.38 -15.37 2.11
N ALA A 89 -9.63 -15.23 1.63
CA ALA A 89 -10.56 -16.36 1.47
C ALA A 89 -10.27 -17.24 0.24
N GLY A 90 -9.31 -16.86 -0.61
CA GLY A 90 -8.91 -17.61 -1.81
C GLY A 90 -7.47 -18.12 -1.81
N ALA A 91 -6.82 -18.13 -0.64
CA ALA A 91 -5.44 -18.60 -0.45
C ALA A 91 -5.39 -19.99 0.19
#